data_AF-A0A432Q783-F1
#
_entry.id   AF-A0A432Q783-F1
#
_cell.length_a   1.000
_cell.length_b   1.000
_cell.length_c   1.000
_cell.angle_alpha   90.00
_cell.angle_beta   90.00
_cell.angle_gamma   90.00
#
_symmetry.space_group_name_H-M   'P 1'
#
loop_
_entity.id
_entity.type
_entity.pdbx_description
1 polymer ?
#
loop_
_entity_poly.entity_id
_entity_poly.type
_entity_poly.pdbx_seq_one_letter_code
_entity_poly.pdbx_strand_id
1 'polypeptide(L)'
;MKYFRETSDINFYIQSNGLISFFADSNNAEIIDQDNQCQLPDTNPPANFIALMWDDLDPFFDGNIYYQFFSVGSCPYLSYDGACLVVEYHNIPVFERDLSASTFEAVLLDNNAIIVQFNSSELGLNWGDESTTGIEGQNPASDHGISYACNTAGTLFHGLAVEFSDNPDISYKSDFYWPMFLPAILNSVQGN
;
A
#
# COMPACT_ATOMS: atom_id res chain seq x y z
N MET A 1 -0.86 -16.72 2.30
CA MET A 1 0.13 -16.60 1.21
C MET A 1 1.48 -16.20 1.82
N LYS A 2 2.51 -15.86 1.06
CA LYS A 2 3.74 -15.20 1.54
C LYS A 2 3.88 -13.87 0.80
N TYR A 3 3.06 -12.89 1.12
CA TYR A 3 3.14 -11.59 0.46
C TYR A 3 4.39 -10.80 0.86
N PHE A 4 4.91 -10.99 2.09
CA PHE A 4 6.08 -10.24 2.58
C PHE A 4 6.98 -11.12 3.44
N ARG A 5 7.89 -11.90 2.83
CA ARG A 5 8.91 -12.68 3.55
C ARG A 5 10.25 -12.71 2.83
N GLU A 6 11.21 -11.86 3.23
CA GLU A 6 12.52 -12.26 3.80
C GLU A 6 13.50 -11.08 3.98
N THR A 7 14.24 -11.11 5.11
CA THR A 7 15.36 -10.26 5.55
C THR A 7 15.04 -8.94 6.26
N SER A 8 15.96 -8.57 7.14
CA SER A 8 15.84 -7.61 8.24
C SER A 8 15.72 -6.13 7.85
N ASP A 9 15.50 -5.81 6.58
CA ASP A 9 15.36 -4.44 6.07
C ASP A 9 14.41 -4.45 4.85
N ILE A 10 13.10 -4.46 5.10
CA ILE A 10 12.12 -4.21 4.03
C ILE A 10 12.15 -2.70 3.77
N ASN A 11 12.80 -2.29 2.68
CA ASN A 11 12.64 -0.95 2.14
C ASN A 11 11.29 -0.87 1.44
N PHE A 12 10.57 0.22 1.65
CA PHE A 12 9.38 0.56 0.88
C PHE A 12 9.60 1.90 0.20
N TYR A 13 8.95 2.08 -0.93
CA TYR A 13 9.02 3.28 -1.76
C TYR A 13 7.61 3.76 -2.00
N ILE A 14 7.38 5.06 -1.74
CA ILE A 14 6.08 5.69 -1.96
C ILE A 14 6.18 6.47 -3.27
N GLN A 15 5.30 6.15 -4.21
CA GLN A 15 5.21 6.83 -5.50
C GLN A 15 4.19 7.97 -5.40
N SER A 16 4.42 9.09 -6.09
CA SER A 16 3.48 10.22 -6.13
C SER A 16 2.07 9.85 -6.60
N ASN A 17 1.98 8.83 -7.44
CA ASN A 17 0.79 8.44 -8.19
C ASN A 17 -0.10 7.43 -7.44
N GLY A 18 0.09 7.23 -6.13
CA GLY A 18 -0.85 6.41 -5.34
C GLY A 18 -0.45 4.94 -5.17
N LEU A 19 0.84 4.62 -5.32
CA LEU A 19 1.41 3.27 -5.22
C LEU A 19 2.48 3.18 -4.13
N ILE A 20 2.54 2.04 -3.43
CA ILE A 20 3.60 1.69 -2.48
C ILE A 20 4.30 0.44 -3.01
N SER A 21 5.60 0.55 -3.31
CA SER A 21 6.42 -0.57 -3.79
C SER A 21 7.34 -1.11 -2.69
N PHE A 22 7.53 -2.42 -2.67
CA PHE A 22 8.52 -3.12 -1.83
C PHE A 22 9.70 -3.64 -2.65
N PHE A 23 9.79 -3.21 -3.90
CA PHE A 23 10.88 -3.52 -4.80
C PHE A 23 11.46 -2.23 -5.37
N ALA A 24 12.77 -2.06 -5.23
CA ALA A 24 13.51 -1.15 -6.08
C ALA A 24 14.61 -1.96 -6.75
N ASP A 25 14.60 -1.98 -8.08
CA ASP A 25 15.83 -2.29 -8.79
C ASP A 25 16.82 -1.13 -8.58
N SER A 26 18.10 -1.34 -8.92
CA SER A 26 19.15 -0.34 -8.73
C SER A 26 18.95 0.98 -9.49
N ASN A 27 17.91 1.08 -10.32
CA ASN A 27 17.57 2.25 -11.13
C ASN A 27 16.18 2.84 -10.80
N ASN A 28 15.45 2.28 -9.82
CA ASN A 28 14.04 2.55 -9.55
C ASN A 28 13.13 2.44 -10.81
N ALA A 29 13.54 1.70 -11.83
CA ALA A 29 12.92 1.73 -13.16
C ALA A 29 11.48 1.21 -13.17
N GLU A 30 11.13 0.36 -12.20
CA GLU A 30 9.78 -0.19 -12.05
C GLU A 30 8.84 0.75 -11.26
N ILE A 31 9.37 1.69 -10.46
CA ILE A 31 8.55 2.61 -9.65
C ILE A 31 8.07 3.83 -10.47
N ILE A 32 8.61 4.02 -11.67
CA ILE A 32 8.35 5.21 -12.51
C ILE A 32 7.16 5.06 -13.47
N ASP A 33 6.43 3.95 -13.41
CA ASP A 33 5.27 3.81 -14.30
C ASP A 33 4.17 4.79 -13.89
N GLN A 34 3.85 5.68 -14.82
CA GLN A 34 2.84 6.73 -14.64
C GLN A 34 1.44 6.20 -14.92
N ASP A 35 1.35 5.18 -15.77
CA ASP A 35 0.08 4.54 -16.15
C ASP A 35 -0.25 3.44 -15.15
N ASN A 36 -1.52 3.33 -14.78
CA ASN A 36 -1.97 2.26 -13.90
C ASN A 36 -2.07 0.90 -14.62
N GLN A 37 -1.89 -0.19 -13.87
CA GLN A 37 -2.03 -1.55 -14.41
C GLN A 37 -3.38 -2.17 -14.11
N CYS A 38 -3.89 -2.92 -15.10
CA CYS A 38 -5.27 -3.35 -15.14
C CYS A 38 -5.44 -4.63 -15.99
N GLN A 39 -5.89 -5.78 -15.46
CA GLN A 39 -6.18 -6.14 -14.06
C GLN A 39 -4.98 -6.84 -13.41
N LEU A 40 -4.87 -6.74 -12.08
CA LEU A 40 -3.88 -7.48 -11.29
C LEU A 40 -4.30 -8.94 -11.06
N PRO A 41 -3.37 -9.92 -11.16
CA PRO A 41 -1.95 -9.70 -11.42
C PRO A 41 -1.63 -9.42 -12.90
N ASP A 42 -0.71 -8.48 -13.15
CA ASP A 42 -0.15 -8.16 -14.45
C ASP A 42 1.30 -8.64 -14.53
N THR A 43 1.67 -9.31 -15.63
CA THR A 43 3.05 -9.77 -15.82
C THR A 43 4.03 -8.66 -16.18
N ASN A 44 3.54 -7.44 -16.47
CA ASN A 44 4.37 -6.27 -16.70
C ASN A 44 4.83 -5.66 -15.35
N PRO A 45 6.06 -5.13 -15.27
CA PRO A 45 6.49 -4.38 -14.08
C PRO A 45 5.71 -3.07 -13.92
N PRO A 46 5.58 -2.52 -12.70
CA PRO A 46 6.12 -3.03 -11.44
C PRO A 46 5.47 -4.32 -10.94
N ALA A 47 6.16 -5.04 -10.07
CA ALA A 47 5.57 -6.10 -9.23
C ALA A 47 5.86 -5.79 -7.75
N ASN A 48 5.25 -6.54 -6.83
CA ASN A 48 5.49 -6.40 -5.39
C ASN A 48 5.08 -5.02 -4.83
N PHE A 49 3.82 -4.64 -5.02
CA PHE A 49 3.28 -3.33 -4.67
C PHE A 49 1.86 -3.39 -4.07
N ILE A 50 1.45 -2.26 -3.50
CA ILE A 50 0.09 -1.94 -3.10
C ILE A 50 -0.34 -0.72 -3.94
N ALA A 51 -1.40 -0.89 -4.73
CA ALA A 51 -2.04 0.20 -5.48
C ALA A 51 -3.25 0.68 -4.68
N LEU A 52 -3.22 1.93 -4.22
CA LEU A 52 -4.31 2.50 -3.43
C LEU A 52 -5.36 3.11 -4.37
N MET A 53 -4.94 4.15 -5.07
CA MET A 53 -5.68 4.82 -6.13
C MET A 53 -4.66 5.15 -7.21
N TRP A 54 -3.97 4.11 -7.71
CA TRP A 54 -2.82 4.29 -8.57
C TRP A 54 -3.28 4.81 -9.93
N ASP A 55 -2.83 6.02 -10.27
CA ASP A 55 -3.01 6.72 -11.55
C ASP A 55 -2.25 8.07 -11.53
N ASP A 56 -2.46 8.94 -12.50
CA ASP A 56 -1.80 10.22 -12.71
C ASP A 56 -2.18 11.31 -11.66
N LEU A 57 -1.59 11.22 -10.46
CA LEU A 57 -1.75 12.19 -9.36
C LEU A 57 -0.64 13.24 -9.34
N ASP A 58 -0.95 14.43 -8.82
CA ASP A 58 -0.03 15.58 -8.81
C ASP A 58 0.20 16.17 -7.41
N PRO A 59 0.98 15.50 -6.54
CA PRO A 59 1.38 16.07 -5.25
C PRO A 59 2.33 17.26 -5.38
N PHE A 60 2.83 17.59 -6.58
CA PHE A 60 3.66 18.79 -6.78
C PHE A 60 2.79 20.06 -6.85
N PHE A 61 1.58 19.94 -7.38
CA PHE A 61 0.62 21.04 -7.43
C PHE A 61 0.03 21.38 -6.06
N ASP A 62 -0.47 20.38 -5.33
CA ASP A 62 -1.04 20.55 -3.98
C ASP A 62 -1.03 19.22 -3.19
N GLY A 63 -1.34 19.30 -1.89
CA GLY A 63 -1.42 18.16 -1.00
C GLY A 63 -0.05 17.69 -0.50
N ASN A 64 -0.05 16.63 0.30
CA ASN A 64 1.16 16.07 0.89
C ASN A 64 1.05 14.55 1.03
N ILE A 65 2.19 13.87 0.99
CA ILE A 65 2.29 12.44 1.27
C ILE A 65 3.00 12.28 2.61
N TYR A 66 2.36 11.58 3.55
CA TYR A 66 2.89 11.30 4.87
C TYR A 66 3.09 9.81 5.06
N TYR A 67 4.06 9.44 5.89
CA TYR A 67 4.19 8.08 6.38
C TYR A 67 4.64 8.07 7.82
N GLN A 68 4.15 7.10 8.59
CA GLN A 68 4.58 6.90 9.96
C GLN A 68 4.49 5.43 10.36
N PHE A 69 5.58 4.94 10.95
CA PHE A 69 5.58 3.67 11.65
C PHE A 69 5.10 3.88 13.09
N PHE A 70 4.17 3.05 13.52
CA PHE A 70 3.66 2.98 14.87
C PHE A 70 4.09 1.65 15.49
N SER A 71 4.75 1.72 16.65
CA SER A 71 5.11 0.54 17.44
C SER A 71 3.86 -0.19 17.98
N VAL A 72 4.06 -1.42 18.46
CA VAL A 72 3.04 -2.21 19.16
C VAL A 72 2.33 -1.36 20.22
N GLY A 73 0.99 -1.39 20.21
CA GLY A 73 0.13 -0.65 21.12
C GLY A 73 -0.01 0.84 20.82
N SER A 74 0.52 1.32 19.70
CA SER A 74 0.42 2.74 19.29
C SER A 74 -0.20 2.94 17.91
N CYS A 75 -0.63 1.86 17.23
CA CYS A 75 -1.28 1.98 15.93
C CYS A 75 -2.61 2.74 16.05
N PRO A 76 -2.83 3.82 15.28
CA PRO A 76 -4.05 4.63 15.38
C PRO A 76 -5.26 3.96 14.74
N TYR A 77 -5.05 2.96 13.88
CA TYR A 77 -6.13 2.25 13.20
C TYR A 77 -6.96 1.44 14.20
N LEU A 78 -8.18 1.89 14.48
CA LEU A 78 -9.15 1.23 15.35
C LEU A 78 -8.59 0.75 16.71
N SER A 79 -7.58 1.45 17.24
CA SER A 79 -6.84 1.05 18.45
C SER A 79 -6.26 -0.37 18.36
N TYR A 80 -5.77 -0.75 17.17
CA TYR A 80 -5.12 -2.03 16.94
C TYR A 80 -3.90 -2.20 17.86
N ASP A 81 -3.85 -3.33 18.58
CA ASP A 81 -2.84 -3.58 19.61
C ASP A 81 -1.44 -3.86 19.04
N GLY A 82 -1.34 -4.22 17.76
CA GLY A 82 -0.07 -4.48 17.08
C GLY A 82 0.64 -3.22 16.57
N ALA A 83 1.77 -3.43 15.91
CA ALA A 83 2.46 -2.39 15.16
C ALA A 83 1.80 -2.18 13.79
N CYS A 84 1.99 -1.00 13.20
CA CYS A 84 1.55 -0.74 11.84
C CYS A 84 2.39 0.34 11.14
N LEU A 85 2.39 0.32 9.82
CA LEU A 85 2.84 1.43 8.97
C LEU A 85 1.60 2.08 8.36
N VAL A 86 1.49 3.40 8.47
CA VAL A 86 0.48 4.20 7.77
C VAL A 86 1.17 5.02 6.69
N VAL A 87 0.63 5.01 5.48
CA VAL A 87 1.02 5.88 4.36
C VAL A 87 -0.22 6.62 3.88
N GLU A 88 -0.24 7.94 4.04
CA GLU A 88 -1.37 8.81 3.70
C GLU A 88 -1.01 9.70 2.51
N TYR A 89 -1.90 9.75 1.53
CA TYR A 89 -1.97 10.76 0.48
C TYR A 89 -3.04 11.75 0.91
N HIS A 90 -2.63 12.94 1.33
CA HIS A 90 -3.52 13.95 1.89
C HIS A 90 -3.79 15.07 0.90
N ASN A 91 -5.06 15.22 0.51
CA ASN A 91 -5.51 16.27 -0.41
C ASN A 91 -4.71 16.31 -1.73
N ILE A 92 -4.42 15.14 -2.31
CA ILE A 92 -3.64 15.03 -3.55
C ILE A 92 -4.56 15.22 -4.77
N PRO A 93 -4.32 16.22 -5.63
CA PRO A 93 -5.08 16.43 -6.86
C PRO A 93 -4.67 15.44 -7.96
N VAL A 94 -5.50 15.36 -9.00
CA VAL A 94 -5.17 14.64 -10.24
C VAL A 94 -4.40 15.57 -11.17
N PHE A 95 -3.39 15.04 -11.87
CA PHE A 95 -2.58 15.79 -12.82
C PHE A 95 -3.44 16.44 -13.92
N GLU A 96 -3.17 17.73 -14.19
CA GLU A 96 -3.89 18.55 -15.17
C GLU A 96 -5.43 18.60 -15.02
N ARG A 97 -5.98 18.28 -13.84
CA ARG A 97 -7.43 18.35 -13.58
C ARG A 97 -7.73 19.24 -12.38
N ASP A 98 -8.52 20.27 -12.62
CA ASP A 98 -8.60 21.41 -11.70
C ASP A 98 -9.26 21.16 -10.33
N LEU A 99 -10.03 20.08 -10.06
CA LEU A 99 -10.98 20.14 -8.94
C LEU A 99 -11.36 18.82 -8.22
N SER A 100 -10.46 17.87 -7.99
CA SER A 100 -10.76 16.83 -6.98
C SER A 100 -9.51 16.29 -6.30
N ALA A 101 -9.28 16.81 -5.10
CA ALA A 101 -8.20 16.37 -4.23
C ALA A 101 -8.66 15.17 -3.38
N SER A 102 -7.94 14.07 -3.51
CA SER A 102 -8.22 12.82 -2.81
C SER A 102 -7.39 12.72 -1.53
N THR A 103 -8.04 12.33 -0.44
CA THR A 103 -7.40 11.87 0.80
C THR A 103 -7.67 10.39 0.96
N PHE A 104 -6.60 9.61 0.99
CA PHE A 104 -6.65 8.16 1.10
C PHE A 104 -5.36 7.63 1.71
N GLU A 105 -5.42 6.45 2.32
CA GLU A 105 -4.26 5.86 2.99
C GLU A 105 -4.23 4.35 2.90
N ALA A 106 -3.01 3.81 3.06
CA ALA A 106 -2.78 2.41 3.32
C ALA A 106 -2.31 2.23 4.78
N VAL A 107 -2.92 1.27 5.48
CA VAL A 107 -2.50 0.81 6.80
C VAL A 107 -2.04 -0.63 6.69
N LEU A 108 -0.75 -0.86 6.91
CA LEU A 108 -0.12 -2.17 6.87
C LEU A 108 0.04 -2.64 8.31
N LEU A 109 -0.77 -3.63 8.70
CA LEU A 109 -0.77 -4.20 10.04
C LEU A 109 0.28 -5.31 10.15
N ASP A 110 0.89 -5.44 11.32
CA ASP A 110 1.87 -6.49 11.62
C ASP A 110 1.28 -7.92 11.64
N ASN A 111 -0.04 -8.07 11.46
CA ASN A 111 -0.72 -9.35 11.22
C ASN A 111 -0.84 -9.71 9.72
N ASN A 112 -0.22 -8.95 8.82
CA ASN A 112 -0.27 -9.05 7.36
C ASN A 112 -1.58 -8.59 6.70
N ALA A 113 -2.50 -7.96 7.44
CA ALA A 113 -3.62 -7.27 6.81
C ALA A 113 -3.16 -5.92 6.24
N ILE A 114 -3.66 -5.58 5.06
CA ILE A 114 -3.48 -4.29 4.40
C ILE A 114 -4.84 -3.66 4.24
N ILE A 115 -5.01 -2.47 4.81
CA ILE A 115 -6.25 -1.70 4.69
C ILE A 115 -5.97 -0.53 3.75
N VAL A 116 -6.76 -0.40 2.70
CA VAL A 116 -6.79 0.80 1.84
C VAL A 116 -8.09 1.53 2.11
N GLN A 117 -8.04 2.78 2.52
CA GLN A 117 -9.24 3.55 2.87
C GLN A 117 -9.26 4.97 2.32
N PHE A 118 -10.47 5.48 2.10
CA PHE A 118 -10.72 6.72 1.37
C PHE A 118 -11.55 7.68 2.21
N ASN A 119 -11.00 8.88 2.46
CA ASN A 119 -11.62 9.90 3.30
C ASN A 119 -11.68 11.27 2.60
N SER A 120 -12.30 11.31 1.43
CA SER A 120 -12.50 12.55 0.67
C SER A 120 -13.96 12.70 0.24
N SER A 121 -14.52 13.90 0.33
CA SER A 121 -15.87 14.22 -0.17
C SER A 121 -15.93 14.27 -1.70
N GLU A 122 -14.79 14.51 -2.34
CA GLU A 122 -14.57 14.41 -3.77
C GLU A 122 -13.34 13.53 -3.98
N LEU A 123 -13.51 12.40 -4.66
CA LEU A 123 -12.39 11.59 -5.11
C LEU A 123 -12.08 11.99 -6.55
N GLY A 124 -10.79 12.22 -6.82
CA GLY A 124 -10.21 12.25 -8.16
C GLY A 124 -10.68 11.10 -9.04
N LEU A 125 -10.44 11.22 -10.35
CA LEU A 125 -10.57 10.10 -11.28
C LEU A 125 -11.97 9.50 -11.33
N ASN A 126 -13.00 10.35 -11.21
CA ASN A 126 -14.41 9.95 -11.25
C ASN A 126 -14.71 8.73 -10.36
N TRP A 127 -14.20 8.71 -9.12
CA TRP A 127 -14.53 7.64 -8.17
C TRP A 127 -14.00 6.25 -8.61
N GLY A 128 -12.83 6.22 -9.25
CA GLY A 128 -12.12 5.00 -9.64
C GLY A 128 -12.13 4.66 -11.13
N ASP A 129 -12.57 5.57 -12.00
CA ASP A 129 -12.74 5.37 -13.45
C ASP A 129 -11.43 5.18 -14.23
N GLU A 130 -10.31 5.61 -13.65
CA GLU A 130 -8.99 5.54 -14.29
C GLU A 130 -7.89 5.05 -13.33
N SER A 131 -8.26 4.64 -12.12
CA SER A 131 -7.30 4.17 -11.12
C SER A 131 -7.31 2.67 -10.91
N THR A 132 -6.19 2.16 -10.41
CA THR A 132 -6.10 0.80 -9.87
C THR A 132 -6.10 0.81 -8.34
N THR A 133 -6.91 -0.07 -7.76
CA THR A 133 -6.90 -0.40 -6.34
C THR A 133 -6.72 -1.91 -6.17
N GLY A 134 -5.64 -2.33 -5.54
CA GLY A 134 -5.28 -3.73 -5.43
C GLY A 134 -3.92 -3.97 -4.79
N ILE A 135 -3.52 -5.24 -4.75
CA ILE A 135 -2.19 -5.66 -4.32
C ILE A 135 -1.59 -6.65 -5.31
N GLU A 136 -0.27 -6.62 -5.47
CA GLU A 136 0.46 -7.59 -6.26
C GLU A 136 1.78 -7.94 -5.57
N GLY A 137 2.13 -9.23 -5.57
CA GLY A 137 3.40 -9.74 -5.06
C GLY A 137 4.49 -9.84 -6.13
N GLN A 138 5.68 -10.26 -5.72
CA GLN A 138 6.87 -10.33 -6.58
C GLN A 138 6.82 -11.36 -7.73
N ASN A 139 5.74 -12.14 -7.87
CA ASN A 139 5.64 -13.19 -8.89
C ASN A 139 4.24 -13.19 -9.53
N PRO A 140 3.90 -12.15 -10.31
CA PRO A 140 2.58 -12.01 -10.93
C PRO A 140 2.21 -13.18 -11.84
N ALA A 141 3.19 -13.76 -12.54
CA ALA A 141 2.99 -14.94 -13.40
C ALA A 141 2.48 -16.18 -12.64
N SER A 142 2.54 -16.19 -11.31
CA SER A 142 2.01 -17.25 -10.44
C SER A 142 0.69 -16.86 -9.76
N ASP A 143 -0.03 -15.87 -10.29
CA ASP A 143 -1.33 -15.40 -9.78
C ASP A 143 -1.25 -14.76 -8.38
N HIS A 144 -0.12 -14.09 -8.09
CA HIS A 144 0.12 -13.45 -6.80
C HIS A 144 -0.40 -12.00 -6.75
N GLY A 145 -1.62 -11.75 -7.20
CA GLY A 145 -2.21 -10.40 -7.17
C GLY A 145 -3.73 -10.45 -7.04
N ILE A 146 -4.32 -9.37 -6.52
CA ILE A 146 -5.77 -9.22 -6.37
C ILE A 146 -6.12 -7.77 -6.70
N SER A 147 -7.03 -7.58 -7.65
CA SER A 147 -7.68 -6.30 -7.91
C SER A 147 -8.95 -6.18 -7.08
N TYR A 148 -9.12 -5.05 -6.37
CA TYR A 148 -10.44 -4.64 -5.89
C TYR A 148 -11.21 -3.93 -7.02
N ALA A 149 -10.56 -2.94 -7.63
CA ALA A 149 -11.12 -2.16 -8.71
C ALA A 149 -10.02 -1.72 -9.68
N CYS A 150 -10.40 -1.50 -10.92
CA CYS A 150 -9.53 -1.04 -11.98
C CYS A 150 -10.42 -0.37 -13.03
N ASN A 151 -10.12 0.89 -13.36
CA ASN A 151 -10.76 1.69 -14.42
C ASN A 151 -12.29 1.55 -14.44
N THR A 152 -12.92 1.70 -13.28
CA THR A 152 -14.36 1.52 -13.10
C THR A 152 -14.92 2.61 -12.19
N ALA A 153 -15.63 3.57 -12.78
CA ALA A 153 -16.27 4.66 -12.05
C ALA A 153 -17.19 4.17 -10.92
N GLY A 154 -17.19 4.90 -9.80
CA GLY A 154 -18.06 4.66 -8.65
C GLY A 154 -17.66 3.47 -7.78
N THR A 155 -16.51 2.86 -8.01
CA THR A 155 -15.97 1.78 -7.17
C THR A 155 -15.28 2.31 -5.91
N LEU A 156 -14.68 3.50 -5.98
CA LEU A 156 -14.07 4.17 -4.84
C LEU A 156 -15.00 5.25 -4.34
N PHE A 157 -15.20 5.38 -3.02
CA PHE A 157 -16.06 6.41 -2.45
C PHE A 157 -15.68 6.80 -1.02
N HIS A 158 -16.13 7.97 -0.59
CA HIS A 158 -15.95 8.46 0.76
C HIS A 158 -16.37 7.42 1.82
N GLY A 159 -15.48 7.09 2.74
CA GLY A 159 -15.72 6.11 3.80
C GLY A 159 -15.58 4.65 3.36
N LEU A 160 -15.16 4.38 2.11
CA LEU A 160 -14.77 3.04 1.70
C LEU A 160 -13.47 2.64 2.42
N ALA A 161 -13.44 1.39 2.89
CA ALA A 161 -12.23 0.69 3.29
C ALA A 161 -12.22 -0.70 2.65
N VAL A 162 -11.08 -1.08 2.09
CA VAL A 162 -10.83 -2.38 1.47
C VAL A 162 -9.72 -3.07 2.25
N GLU A 163 -10.02 -4.25 2.78
CA GLU A 163 -9.03 -5.09 3.46
C GLU A 163 -8.53 -6.19 2.52
N PHE A 164 -7.22 -6.26 2.37
CA PHE A 164 -6.53 -7.41 1.81
C PHE A 164 -5.89 -8.19 2.96
N SER A 165 -6.33 -9.42 3.16
CA SER A 165 -5.86 -10.28 4.24
C SER A 165 -5.70 -11.70 3.73
N ASP A 166 -4.71 -12.41 4.27
CA ASP A 166 -4.69 -13.86 4.19
C ASP A 166 -5.90 -14.40 4.97
N ASN A 167 -6.88 -15.01 4.29
CA ASN A 167 -8.05 -15.58 4.96
C ASN A 167 -7.63 -16.86 5.73
N PRO A 168 -7.67 -16.88 7.08
CA PRO A 168 -7.33 -18.09 7.84
C PRO A 168 -8.45 -19.15 7.86
N ASP A 169 -9.67 -18.79 7.45
CA ASP A 169 -10.86 -19.68 7.51
C ASP A 169 -11.03 -20.60 6.30
N ILE A 170 -10.12 -20.55 5.33
CA ILE A 170 -10.06 -21.54 4.24
C ILE A 170 -8.81 -22.38 4.46
N SER A 171 -9.02 -23.63 4.90
CA SER A 171 -7.95 -24.59 5.15
C SER A 171 -7.17 -24.94 3.87
N TYR A 172 -6.25 -24.08 3.44
CA TYR A 172 -5.12 -24.46 2.61
C TYR A 172 -3.91 -24.62 3.52
N LYS A 173 -3.24 -25.77 3.38
CA LYS A 173 -2.11 -26.24 4.19
C LYS A 173 -1.24 -25.10 4.70
N SER A 174 -1.35 -24.84 6.00
CA SER A 174 -0.63 -23.81 6.73
C SER A 174 0.84 -24.22 6.93
N ASP A 175 1.71 -23.83 6.00
CA ASP A 175 3.17 -23.79 6.21
C ASP A 175 3.64 -22.33 6.41
N PHE A 176 2.86 -21.53 7.14
CA PHE A 176 3.22 -20.15 7.50
C PHE A 176 3.66 -20.08 8.97
N TYR A 177 4.94 -20.39 9.19
CA TYR A 177 5.64 -20.20 10.47
C TYR A 177 6.67 -19.09 10.34
N TRP A 178 6.62 -18.13 11.27
CA TRP A 178 7.65 -17.10 11.45
C TRP A 178 8.21 -17.15 12.87
N PRO A 179 9.54 -17.28 13.06
CA PRO A 179 10.15 -16.90 14.32
C PRO A 179 10.44 -15.39 14.32
N MET A 180 9.88 -14.73 15.33
CA MET A 180 10.48 -13.72 16.21
C MET A 180 10.86 -12.32 15.69
N PHE A 181 10.24 -11.31 16.30
CA PHE A 181 10.99 -10.25 16.98
C PHE A 181 10.91 -10.49 18.50
N LEU A 182 12.03 -10.89 19.12
CA LEU A 182 12.29 -10.52 20.52
C LEU A 182 13.03 -9.18 20.47
N PRO A 183 12.72 -8.21 21.33
CA PRO A 183 13.43 -6.95 21.35
C PRO A 183 14.89 -7.20 21.69
N ALA A 184 15.80 -6.93 20.77
CA ALA A 184 17.21 -6.81 21.10
C ALA A 184 17.37 -5.54 21.93
N ILE A 185 17.46 -5.70 23.25
CA ILE A 185 18.03 -4.71 24.15
C ILE A 185 19.48 -4.49 23.68
N LEU A 186 19.75 -3.42 22.93
CA LEU A 186 21.12 -2.98 22.74
C LEU A 186 21.48 -2.04 23.89
N ASN A 187 22.26 -2.59 24.81
CA ASN A 187 22.90 -1.87 25.89
C ASN A 187 23.77 -0.71 25.37
N SER A 188 23.81 0.33 26.20
CA SER A 188 24.75 1.44 26.23
C SER A 188 26.10 1.25 25.52
N VAL A 189 26.53 2.27 24.80
CA VAL A 189 27.96 2.59 24.66
C VAL A 189 28.21 3.92 25.37
N GLN A 190 28.85 3.84 26.54
CA GLN A 190 29.66 4.91 27.12
C GLN A 190 31.14 4.68 26.76
N GLY A 191 31.88 5.76 26.53
CA GLY A 191 33.35 5.85 26.59
C GLY A 191 34.08 5.48 25.29
N ASN A 192 35.01 6.26 24.73
CA ASN A 192 35.80 7.40 25.23
C ASN A 192 35.87 8.51 24.18
#